data_AF-A0A964EGF0-F1
#
_entry.id   AF-A0A964EGF0-F1
#
_cell.length_a   1.000
_cell.length_b   1.000
_cell.length_c   1.000
_cell.angle_alpha   90.00
_cell.angle_beta   90.00
_cell.angle_gamma   90.00
#
_symmetry.space_group_name_H-M   'P 1'
#
loop_
_entity.id
_entity.type
_entity.pdbx_description
1 polymer ?
#
loop_
_entity_poly.entity_id
_entity_poly.type
_entity_poly.pdbx_seq_one_letter_code
_entity_poly.pdbx_strand_id
1 'polypeptide(L)'
;MTYRLICMLCLAGLLSASACRNKSDFAALEAKSAELLREAVRLDCGMRELGNATEALWDSVSAALEAKLPESMPPDERRNMIAVRNTGLIRMFEVYPTLDTATRILVESAGERDQALAGRIRDIRSAQKENELATHALLAQMKDTGYDKLAEWKKQFAQARCD
;
A
#
# COMPACT_ATOMS: atom_id res chain seq x y z
N MET A 1 10.75 -21.42 67.82
CA MET A 1 9.71 -21.87 66.85
C MET A 1 9.37 -20.71 65.90
N THR A 2 10.38 -20.14 65.21
CA THR A 2 10.26 -18.82 64.56
C THR A 2 10.79 -18.78 63.12
N TYR A 3 11.43 -19.86 62.63
CA TYR A 3 12.01 -19.90 61.28
C TYR A 3 11.02 -20.29 60.16
N ARG A 4 9.79 -20.72 60.49
CA ARG A 4 8.79 -21.13 59.49
C ARG A 4 7.97 -19.99 58.88
N LEU A 5 7.94 -18.81 59.51
CA LEU A 5 7.15 -17.66 59.01
C LEU A 5 7.88 -16.78 57.99
N ILE A 6 9.22 -16.77 57.99
CA ILE A 6 10.00 -15.90 57.09
C ILE A 6 10.02 -16.44 55.65
N CYS A 7 9.91 -17.75 55.46
CA CYS A 7 9.99 -18.38 54.14
C CYS A 7 8.71 -18.20 53.29
N MET A 8 7.54 -17.98 53.91
CA MET A 8 6.29 -17.74 53.16
C MET A 8 6.17 -16.32 52.60
N LEU A 9 6.82 -15.32 53.21
CA LEU A 9 6.74 -13.92 52.76
C LEU A 9 7.60 -13.66 51.50
N CYS A 10 8.65 -14.44 51.25
CA CYS A 10 9.46 -14.31 50.03
C CYS A 10 8.79 -14.92 48.78
N LEU A 11 7.94 -15.94 48.94
CA LEU A 11 7.26 -16.56 47.79
C LEU A 11 6.14 -15.68 47.21
N ALA A 12 5.50 -14.84 48.02
CA ALA A 12 4.44 -13.92 47.58
C ALA A 12 5.00 -12.70 46.81
N GLY A 13 6.22 -12.26 47.13
CA GLY A 13 6.90 -11.16 46.41
C GLY A 13 7.30 -11.52 44.98
N LEU A 14 7.68 -12.78 44.73
CA LEU A 14 8.11 -13.24 43.40
C LEU A 14 6.95 -13.47 42.42
N LEU A 15 5.76 -13.84 42.90
CA LEU A 15 4.56 -14.04 42.07
C LEU A 15 3.91 -12.72 41.62
N SER A 16 4.16 -11.62 42.34
CA SER A 16 3.58 -10.32 42.02
C SER A 16 4.34 -9.57 40.92
N ALA A 17 5.61 -9.91 40.68
CA ALA A 17 6.46 -9.27 39.67
C ALA A 17 6.20 -9.80 38.24
N SER A 18 5.80 -11.07 38.08
CA SER A 18 5.50 -11.67 36.78
C SER A 18 4.17 -11.21 36.18
N ALA A 19 3.18 -10.89 37.02
CA ALA A 19 1.87 -10.41 36.57
C ALA A 19 1.91 -8.97 36.00
N CYS A 20 2.81 -8.11 36.49
CA CYS A 20 2.99 -6.76 35.95
C CYS A 20 3.80 -6.74 34.65
N ARG A 21 4.79 -7.64 34.50
CA ARG A 21 5.61 -7.74 33.29
C ARG A 21 4.79 -8.15 32.07
N ASN A 22 3.87 -9.09 32.23
CA ASN A 22 3.00 -9.54 31.12
C ASN A 22 2.02 -8.44 30.64
N LYS A 23 1.54 -7.57 31.54
CA LYS A 23 0.60 -6.49 31.15
C LYS A 23 1.27 -5.39 30.32
N SER A 24 2.49 -4.98 30.67
CA SER A 24 3.22 -3.99 29.88
C SER A 24 3.61 -4.52 28.50
N ASP A 25 4.00 -5.80 28.44
CA ASP A 25 4.42 -6.45 27.19
C ASP A 25 3.24 -6.60 26.22
N PHE A 26 2.05 -6.95 26.73
CA PHE A 26 0.84 -7.04 25.90
C PHE A 26 0.33 -5.68 25.42
N ALA A 27 0.42 -4.63 26.24
CA ALA A 27 0.08 -3.27 25.81
C ALA A 27 1.00 -2.79 24.67
N ALA A 28 2.29 -3.12 24.72
CA ALA A 28 3.22 -2.81 23.64
C ALA A 28 2.88 -3.57 22.33
N LEU A 29 2.51 -4.84 22.43
CA LEU A 29 2.05 -5.64 21.28
C LEU A 29 0.78 -5.05 20.65
N GLU A 30 -0.19 -4.62 21.45
CA GLU A 30 -1.41 -3.95 20.95
C GLU A 30 -1.08 -2.63 20.23
N ALA A 31 -0.25 -1.80 20.84
CA ALA A 31 0.16 -0.53 20.24
C ALA A 31 0.87 -0.74 18.89
N LYS A 32 1.79 -1.72 18.82
CA LYS A 32 2.50 -2.03 17.58
C LYS A 32 1.58 -2.63 16.52
N SER A 33 0.60 -3.42 16.92
CA SER A 33 -0.41 -3.96 16.00
C SER A 33 -1.24 -2.87 15.37
N ALA A 34 -1.72 -1.93 16.19
CA ALA A 34 -2.51 -0.79 15.71
C ALA A 34 -1.69 0.11 14.77
N GLU A 35 -0.40 0.28 15.04
CA GLU A 35 0.52 1.02 14.15
C GLU A 35 0.65 0.34 12.79
N LEU A 36 1.00 -0.96 12.75
CA LEU A 36 1.16 -1.72 11.51
C LEU A 36 -0.15 -1.84 10.72
N LEU A 37 -1.29 -1.92 11.42
CA LEU A 37 -2.60 -1.99 10.78
C LEU A 37 -2.96 -0.65 10.12
N ARG A 38 -2.76 0.47 10.82
CA ARG A 38 -2.95 1.81 10.25
C ARG A 38 -2.05 2.04 9.04
N GLU A 39 -0.79 1.59 9.14
CA GLU A 39 0.16 1.70 8.05
C GLU A 39 -0.24 0.84 6.85
N ALA A 40 -0.69 -0.40 7.06
CA ALA A 40 -1.23 -1.25 6.00
C ALA A 40 -2.38 -0.57 5.24
N VAL A 41 -3.36 -0.03 5.97
CA VAL A 41 -4.50 0.69 5.37
C VAL A 41 -4.04 1.95 4.64
N ARG A 42 -3.14 2.74 5.23
CA ARG A 42 -2.58 3.95 4.59
C ARG A 42 -1.89 3.63 3.27
N LEU A 43 -1.08 2.58 3.25
CA LEU A 43 -0.36 2.13 2.06
C LEU A 43 -1.32 1.62 0.98
N ASP A 44 -2.36 0.86 1.35
CA ASP A 44 -3.39 0.41 0.43
C ASP A 44 -4.18 1.58 -0.18
N CYS A 45 -4.60 2.56 0.65
CA CYS A 45 -5.24 3.78 0.17
C CYS A 45 -4.34 4.54 -0.81
N GLY A 46 -3.06 4.72 -0.46
CA GLY A 46 -2.11 5.37 -1.34
C GLY A 46 -1.91 4.64 -2.67
N MET A 47 -1.96 3.30 -2.67
CA MET A 47 -1.92 2.51 -3.90
C MET A 47 -3.15 2.74 -4.77
N ARG A 48 -4.35 2.74 -4.17
CA ARG A 48 -5.62 3.02 -4.88
C ARG A 48 -5.62 4.43 -5.47
N GLU A 49 -5.19 5.43 -4.72
CA GLU A 49 -5.08 6.82 -5.18
C GLU A 49 -4.14 6.96 -6.38
N LEU A 50 -2.97 6.31 -6.33
CA LEU A 50 -2.03 6.32 -7.45
C LEU A 50 -2.61 5.61 -8.69
N GLY A 51 -3.31 4.49 -8.49
CA GLY A 51 -4.01 3.79 -9.56
C GLY A 51 -5.04 4.69 -10.26
N ASN A 52 -5.89 5.35 -9.48
CA ASN A 52 -6.88 6.30 -9.99
C ASN A 52 -6.22 7.48 -10.71
N ALA A 53 -5.09 7.97 -10.20
CA ALA A 53 -4.35 9.06 -10.84
C ALA A 53 -3.76 8.65 -12.20
N THR A 54 -3.25 7.42 -12.32
CA THR A 54 -2.78 6.86 -13.60
C THR A 54 -3.95 6.70 -14.57
N GLU A 55 -5.09 6.18 -14.13
CA GLU A 55 -6.28 6.05 -14.98
C GLU A 55 -6.76 7.41 -15.49
N ALA A 56 -6.99 8.37 -14.58
CA ALA A 56 -7.46 9.71 -14.95
C ALA A 56 -6.49 10.44 -15.90
N LEU A 57 -5.18 10.23 -15.73
CA LEU A 57 -4.18 10.77 -16.65
C LEU A 57 -4.37 10.24 -18.07
N TRP A 58 -4.48 8.92 -18.22
CA TRP A 58 -4.60 8.29 -19.53
C TRP A 58 -5.98 8.47 -20.16
N ASP A 59 -7.04 8.60 -19.36
CA ASP A 59 -8.38 8.93 -19.85
C ASP A 59 -8.42 10.34 -20.45
N SER A 60 -7.71 11.30 -19.85
CA SER A 60 -7.54 12.66 -20.40
C SER A 60 -6.80 12.64 -21.75
N VAL A 61 -5.72 11.85 -21.87
CA VAL A 61 -5.01 11.67 -23.13
C VAL A 61 -5.92 11.02 -24.19
N SER A 62 -6.65 9.98 -23.81
CA SER A 62 -7.57 9.26 -24.69
C SER A 62 -8.64 10.18 -25.26
N ALA A 63 -9.26 11.02 -24.41
CA ALA A 63 -10.26 11.99 -24.83
C ALA A 63 -9.69 13.06 -25.78
N ALA A 64 -8.46 13.53 -25.51
CA ALA A 64 -7.80 14.49 -26.38
C ALA A 64 -7.46 13.90 -27.76
N LEU A 65 -6.96 12.66 -27.79
CA LEU A 65 -6.69 11.94 -29.04
C LEU A 65 -7.99 11.69 -29.82
N GLU A 66 -9.05 11.23 -29.16
CA GLU A 66 -10.33 10.97 -29.82
C GLU A 66 -10.86 12.21 -30.55
N ALA A 67 -10.72 13.40 -29.95
CA ALA A 67 -11.17 14.67 -30.50
C ALA A 67 -10.26 15.26 -31.60
N LYS A 68 -9.02 14.78 -31.73
CA LYS A 68 -7.98 15.40 -32.59
C LYS A 68 -7.45 14.49 -33.69
N LEU A 69 -7.73 13.19 -33.61
CA LEU A 69 -7.37 12.25 -34.66
C LEU A 69 -8.21 12.49 -35.92
N PRO A 70 -7.60 12.37 -37.11
CA PRO A 70 -8.31 12.62 -38.37
C PRO A 70 -9.35 11.52 -38.64
N GLU A 71 -10.52 11.90 -39.18
CA GLU A 71 -11.57 10.94 -39.54
C GLU A 71 -11.16 9.95 -40.63
N SER A 72 -10.16 10.31 -41.44
CA SER A 72 -9.59 9.46 -42.48
C SER A 72 -8.71 8.32 -41.94
N MET A 73 -8.38 8.34 -40.63
CA MET A 73 -7.59 7.29 -40.01
C MET A 73 -8.37 5.96 -40.01
N PRO A 74 -7.73 4.82 -40.35
CA PRO A 74 -8.39 3.52 -40.26
C PRO A 74 -9.00 3.29 -38.87
N PRO A 75 -10.26 2.83 -38.76
CA PRO A 75 -10.95 2.74 -37.47
C PRO A 75 -10.21 1.91 -36.42
N ASP A 76 -9.57 0.82 -36.84
CA ASP A 76 -8.81 -0.05 -35.95
C ASP A 76 -7.54 0.63 -35.43
N GLU A 77 -6.84 1.36 -36.30
CA GLU A 77 -5.65 2.14 -35.93
C GLU A 77 -6.02 3.28 -34.97
N ARG A 78 -7.14 3.97 -35.25
CA ARG A 78 -7.68 5.02 -34.37
C ARG A 78 -8.00 4.47 -32.98
N ARG A 79 -8.73 3.35 -32.89
CA ARG A 79 -9.04 2.71 -31.61
C ARG A 79 -7.78 2.28 -30.86
N ASN A 80 -6.79 1.73 -31.57
CA ASN A 80 -5.53 1.33 -30.97
C ASN A 80 -4.78 2.54 -30.40
N MET A 81 -4.65 3.63 -31.16
CA MET A 81 -3.92 4.82 -30.69
C MET A 81 -4.57 5.43 -29.44
N ILE A 82 -5.91 5.48 -29.40
CA ILE A 82 -6.66 6.01 -28.24
C ILE A 82 -6.47 5.11 -27.01
N ALA A 83 -6.45 3.78 -27.18
CA ALA A 83 -6.34 2.84 -26.07
C ALA A 83 -4.92 2.69 -25.50
N VAL A 84 -3.90 3.16 -26.23
CA VAL A 84 -2.50 3.02 -25.80
C VAL A 84 -2.21 3.95 -24.62
N ARG A 85 -1.81 3.35 -23.50
CA ARG A 85 -1.36 4.04 -22.28
C ARG A 85 0.16 4.14 -22.19
N ASN A 86 0.80 4.52 -23.30
CA ASN A 86 2.26 4.61 -23.40
C ASN A 86 2.67 5.62 -24.48
N THR A 87 3.35 6.69 -24.06
CA THR A 87 3.81 7.77 -24.95
C THR A 87 4.74 7.28 -26.06
N GLY A 88 5.65 6.34 -25.74
CA GLY A 88 6.56 5.75 -26.72
C GLY A 88 5.83 5.03 -27.86
N LEU A 89 4.79 4.25 -27.52
CA LEU A 89 3.95 3.57 -28.50
C LEU A 89 3.07 4.55 -29.28
N ILE A 90 2.52 5.59 -28.63
CA ILE A 90 1.73 6.63 -29.32
C ILE A 90 2.59 7.33 -30.39
N ARG A 91 3.87 7.61 -30.10
CA ARG A 91 4.80 8.22 -31.05
C ARG A 91 5.07 7.38 -32.30
N MET A 92 4.80 6.08 -32.26
CA MET A 92 5.02 5.18 -33.41
C MET A 92 3.89 5.23 -34.44
N PHE A 93 2.75 5.83 -34.12
CA PHE A 93 1.66 5.98 -35.07
C PHE A 93 2.01 7.04 -36.13
N GLU A 94 1.73 6.74 -37.39
CA GLU A 94 2.06 7.61 -38.53
C GLU A 94 1.38 8.98 -38.43
N VAL A 95 0.20 9.03 -37.80
CA VAL A 95 -0.56 10.26 -37.61
C VAL A 95 0.01 11.17 -36.51
N TYR A 96 0.86 10.65 -35.60
CA TYR A 96 1.38 11.41 -34.46
C TYR A 96 2.07 12.74 -34.83
N PRO A 97 2.95 12.80 -35.86
CA PRO A 97 3.59 14.04 -36.30
C PRO A 97 2.61 15.08 -36.85
N THR A 98 1.41 14.66 -37.26
CA THR A 98 0.37 15.55 -37.81
C THR A 98 -0.56 16.14 -36.74
N LEU A 99 -0.50 15.61 -35.51
CA LEU A 99 -1.26 16.15 -34.37
C LEU A 99 -0.85 17.59 -34.07
N ASP A 100 -1.80 18.36 -33.58
CA ASP A 100 -1.54 19.73 -33.14
C ASP A 100 -0.55 19.74 -31.94
N THR A 101 0.15 20.85 -31.79
CA THR A 101 1.19 21.01 -30.78
C THR A 101 0.66 20.80 -29.36
N ALA A 102 -0.56 21.21 -29.05
CA ALA A 102 -1.12 21.06 -27.71
C ALA A 102 -1.37 19.57 -27.39
N THR A 103 -1.91 18.81 -28.34
CA THR A 103 -2.12 17.36 -28.19
C THR A 103 -0.81 16.60 -28.01
N ARG A 104 0.23 16.95 -28.78
CA ARG A 104 1.56 16.34 -28.59
C ARG A 104 2.14 16.66 -27.22
N ILE A 105 2.10 17.94 -26.79
CA ILE A 105 2.57 18.34 -25.45
C ILE A 105 1.83 17.57 -24.35
N LEU A 106 0.53 17.35 -24.49
CA LEU A 106 -0.25 16.56 -23.54
C LEU A 106 0.25 15.10 -23.47
N VAL A 107 0.43 14.44 -24.62
CA VAL A 107 0.95 13.06 -24.69
C VAL A 107 2.34 12.95 -24.07
N GLU A 108 3.20 13.94 -24.30
CA GLU A 108 4.54 13.98 -23.70
C GLU A 108 4.50 14.17 -22.19
N SER A 109 3.75 15.17 -21.71
CA SER A 109 3.60 15.42 -20.28
C SER A 109 2.96 14.24 -19.56
N ALA A 110 2.05 13.51 -20.23
CA ALA A 110 1.49 12.29 -19.68
C ALA A 110 2.55 11.20 -19.48
N GLY A 111 3.49 11.03 -20.41
CA GLY A 111 4.60 10.09 -20.25
C GLY A 111 5.49 10.41 -19.05
N GLU A 112 5.83 11.69 -18.86
CA GLU A 112 6.64 12.15 -17.71
C GLU A 112 5.91 11.92 -16.38
N ARG A 113 4.61 12.27 -16.33
CA ARG A 113 3.78 12.08 -15.14
C ARG A 113 3.57 10.61 -14.82
N ASP A 114 3.32 9.78 -15.82
CA ASP A 114 3.16 8.33 -15.66
C ASP A 114 4.44 7.70 -15.09
N GLN A 115 5.62 8.14 -15.58
CA GLN A 115 6.90 7.70 -15.02
C GLN A 115 7.07 8.09 -13.54
N ALA A 116 6.68 9.31 -13.17
CA ALA A 116 6.71 9.77 -11.78
C ALA A 116 5.73 8.97 -10.89
N LEU A 117 4.51 8.72 -11.38
CA LEU A 117 3.52 7.88 -10.69
C LEU A 117 4.03 6.44 -10.52
N ALA A 118 4.64 5.85 -11.56
CA ALA A 118 5.24 4.53 -11.50
C ALA A 118 6.37 4.45 -10.46
N GLY A 119 7.13 5.53 -10.27
CA GLY A 119 8.09 5.65 -9.16
C GLY A 119 7.41 5.52 -7.80
N ARG A 120 6.39 6.34 -7.55
CA ARG A 120 5.62 6.31 -6.29
C ARG A 120 4.96 4.96 -6.04
N ILE A 121 4.46 4.30 -7.07
CA ILE A 121 3.88 2.94 -6.97
C ILE A 121 4.95 1.95 -6.48
N ARG A 122 6.19 2.01 -7.00
CA ARG A 122 7.29 1.16 -6.54
C ARG A 122 7.64 1.41 -5.08
N ASP A 123 7.63 2.67 -4.65
CA ASP A 123 7.93 3.04 -3.26
C ASP A 123 6.85 2.49 -2.32
N ILE A 124 5.56 2.66 -2.65
CA ILE A 124 4.46 2.09 -1.85
C ILE A 124 4.54 0.56 -1.81
N ARG A 125 4.83 -0.12 -2.93
CA ARG A 125 5.01 -1.58 -2.94
C ARG A 125 6.13 -2.05 -2.02
N SER A 126 7.24 -1.31 -1.99
CA SER A 126 8.35 -1.61 -1.10
C SER A 126 7.94 -1.46 0.36
N ALA A 127 7.26 -0.37 0.70
CA ALA A 127 6.73 -0.14 2.05
C ALA A 127 5.66 -1.18 2.46
N GLN A 128 4.79 -1.62 1.54
CA GLN A 128 3.82 -2.69 1.78
C GLN A 128 4.53 -3.99 2.16
N LYS A 129 5.56 -4.37 1.42
CA LYS A 129 6.36 -5.57 1.71
C LYS A 129 7.05 -5.48 3.08
N GLU A 130 7.60 -4.32 3.43
CA GLU A 130 8.21 -4.11 4.74
C GLU A 130 7.18 -4.21 5.88
N ASN A 131 6.00 -3.61 5.69
CA ASN A 131 4.91 -3.68 6.66
C ASN A 131 4.36 -5.10 6.82
N GLU A 132 4.25 -5.87 5.74
CA GLU A 132 3.88 -7.29 5.77
C GLU A 132 4.90 -8.13 6.56
N LEU A 133 6.18 -7.95 6.30
CA LEU A 133 7.25 -8.64 7.04
C LEU A 133 7.21 -8.31 8.54
N ALA A 134 7.04 -7.02 8.88
CA ALA A 134 6.90 -6.58 10.26
C ALA A 134 5.64 -7.17 10.93
N THR A 135 4.54 -7.25 10.20
CA THR A 135 3.29 -7.87 10.67
C THR A 135 3.48 -9.36 10.94
N HIS A 136 4.12 -10.09 10.03
CA HIS A 136 4.42 -11.50 10.23
C HIS A 136 5.31 -11.74 11.46
N ALA A 137 6.34 -10.93 11.65
CA ALA A 137 7.22 -11.00 12.80
C ALA A 137 6.45 -10.73 14.12
N LEU A 138 5.59 -9.70 14.14
CA LEU A 138 4.77 -9.39 15.30
C LEU A 138 3.78 -10.52 15.64
N LEU A 139 3.11 -11.09 14.63
CA LEU A 139 2.18 -12.20 14.84
C LEU A 139 2.89 -13.47 15.32
N ALA A 140 4.13 -13.70 14.91
CA ALA A 140 4.97 -14.77 15.47
C ALA A 140 5.31 -14.50 16.94
N GLN A 141 5.72 -13.28 17.29
CA GLN A 141 5.99 -12.89 18.67
C GLN A 141 4.75 -13.04 19.58
N MET A 142 3.57 -12.66 19.10
CA MET A 142 2.31 -12.86 19.83
C MET A 142 2.00 -14.34 20.07
N LYS A 143 2.27 -15.19 19.07
CA LYS A 143 2.09 -16.64 19.20
C LYS A 143 3.01 -17.21 20.26
N ASP A 144 4.29 -16.82 20.26
CA ASP A 144 5.30 -17.33 21.18
C ASP A 144 5.06 -16.86 22.63
N THR A 145 4.49 -15.67 22.81
CA THR A 145 4.14 -15.12 24.14
C THR A 145 2.78 -15.59 24.66
N GLY A 146 2.02 -16.38 23.87
CA GLY A 146 0.71 -16.87 24.26
C GLY A 146 -0.35 -15.76 24.36
N TYR A 147 -0.20 -14.69 23.56
CA TYR A 147 -1.12 -13.56 23.57
C TYR A 147 -2.53 -13.99 23.11
N ASP A 148 -3.52 -13.71 23.96
CA ASP A 148 -4.88 -14.24 23.87
C ASP A 148 -5.69 -13.67 22.69
N LYS A 149 -5.36 -12.46 22.22
CA LYS A 149 -6.04 -11.81 21.07
C LYS A 149 -5.37 -12.05 19.72
N LEU A 150 -4.46 -13.02 19.59
CA LEU A 150 -3.79 -13.32 18.32
C LEU A 150 -4.76 -13.56 17.15
N ALA A 151 -5.84 -14.31 17.39
CA ALA A 151 -6.81 -14.63 16.33
C ALA A 151 -7.54 -13.38 15.81
N GLU A 152 -7.85 -12.45 16.71
CA GLU A 152 -8.50 -11.18 16.37
C GLU A 152 -7.59 -10.31 15.51
N TRP A 153 -6.32 -10.15 15.90
CA TRP A 153 -5.36 -9.38 15.11
C TRP A 153 -5.10 -9.97 13.73
N LYS A 154 -4.99 -11.30 13.62
CA LYS A 154 -4.88 -11.97 12.31
C LYS A 154 -6.04 -11.63 11.39
N LYS A 155 -7.27 -11.61 11.93
CA LYS A 155 -8.46 -11.24 11.17
C LYS A 155 -8.41 -9.77 10.75
N GLN A 156 -8.03 -8.86 11.64
CA GLN A 156 -7.92 -7.44 11.31
C GLN A 156 -6.89 -7.18 10.22
N PHE A 157 -5.69 -7.78 10.29
CA PHE A 157 -4.68 -7.67 9.23
C PHE A 157 -5.14 -8.26 7.90
N ALA A 158 -5.88 -9.39 7.91
CA ALA A 158 -6.45 -9.97 6.68
C ALA A 158 -7.55 -9.09 6.05
N GLN A 159 -8.13 -8.17 6.83
CA GLN A 159 -9.15 -7.24 6.39
C GLN A 159 -8.60 -5.84 6.10
N ALA A 160 -7.32 -5.59 6.39
CA ALA A 160 -6.67 -4.30 6.23
C ALA A 160 -6.67 -3.86 4.76
N ARG A 161 -7.62 -3.00 4.44
CA ARG A 161 -7.83 -2.42 3.12
C ARG A 161 -8.32 -0.99 3.30
N CYS A 162 -8.09 -0.17 2.30
CA CYS A 162 -8.81 1.07 2.16
C CYS A 162 -10.27 0.73 1.87
N ASP A 163 -11.21 1.29 2.63
CA ASP A 163 -12.65 1.16 2.36
C ASP A 163 -13.10 2.26 1.37
#